data_AF-A0A1Q7UHX9-F1
#
_entry.id   AF-A0A1Q7UHX9-F1
#
_cell.length_a   1.000
_cell.length_b   1.000
_cell.length_c   1.000
_cell.angle_alpha   90.00
_cell.angle_beta   90.00
_cell.angle_gamma   90.00
#
_symmetry.space_group_name_H-M   'P 1'
#
loop_
_entity.id
_entity.type
_entity.pdbx_description
1 polymer ?
#
loop_
_entity_poly.entity_id
_entity_poly.type
_entity_poly.pdbx_seq_one_letter_code
_entity_poly.pdbx_strand_id
1 'polypeptide(L)' 'MDGEQRRGRLGSFVVGGLVGASAALAAARRRRRREVVRRTPQGLEAFEEAPCYHEVVARERDELEA' A
#
# COMPACT_ATOMS: atom_id res chain seq x y z
N MET A 1 -33.71 28.33 7.97
CA MET A 1 -32.48 28.34 7.14
C MET A 1 -31.57 27.16 7.52
N ASP A 2 -32.14 25.98 7.81
CA ASP A 2 -31.41 24.85 8.46
C ASP A 2 -31.11 23.66 7.55
N GLY A 3 -31.78 23.57 6.40
CA GLY A 3 -31.60 22.50 5.42
C GLY A 3 -30.28 22.58 4.66
N GLU A 4 -29.91 23.77 4.16
CA GLU A 4 -28.66 24.00 3.44
C GLU A 4 -27.42 23.71 4.30
N GLN A 5 -27.42 24.09 5.58
CA GLN A 5 -26.29 23.88 6.47
C GLN A 5 -26.07 22.40 6.80
N ARG A 6 -27.15 21.62 6.93
CA ARG A 6 -27.05 20.17 7.17
C ARG A 6 -26.53 19.43 5.93
N ARG A 7 -26.93 19.87 4.74
CA ARG A 7 -26.51 19.32 3.44
C ARG A 7 -25.05 19.67 3.11
N GLY A 8 -24.59 20.87 3.48
CA GLY A 8 -23.17 21.26 3.40
C GLY A 8 -22.26 20.40 4.28
N ARG A 9 -22.67 20.12 5.52
CA ARG A 9 -21.89 19.25 6.44
C ARG A 9 -21.78 17.82 5.93
N LEU A 10 -22.88 17.23 5.43
CA LEU A 10 -22.88 15.90 4.83
C LEU A 10 -21.98 15.83 3.58
N GLY A 11 -21.93 16.90 2.79
CA GLY A 11 -21.04 17.01 1.63
C GLY A 11 -19.56 16.88 2.00
N SER A 12 -19.13 17.52 3.09
CA SER A 12 -17.73 17.44 3.55
C SER A 12 -17.31 16.03 3.95
N PHE A 13 -18.22 15.21 4.51
CA PHE A 13 -17.93 13.81 4.82
C PHE A 13 -17.79 12.95 3.56
N VAL A 14 -18.62 13.19 2.54
CA VAL A 14 -18.53 12.47 1.26
C VAL A 14 -17.21 12.80 0.55
N VAL A 15 -16.85 14.09 0.50
CA VAL A 15 -15.58 14.53 -0.09
C VAL A 15 -14.40 13.97 0.69
N GLY A 16 -14.42 14.05 2.01
CA GLY A 16 -13.38 13.47 2.87
C GLY A 16 -13.24 11.96 2.68
N GLY A 17 -14.36 11.24 2.57
CA GLY A 17 -14.39 9.81 2.29
C GLY A 17 -13.79 9.45 0.92
N LEU A 18 -14.13 10.20 -0.12
CA LEU A 18 -13.58 10.02 -1.47
C LEU A 18 -12.06 10.27 -1.52
N VAL A 19 -11.60 11.32 -0.86
CA VAL A 19 -10.16 11.64 -0.76
C VAL A 19 -9.42 10.56 0.00
N GLY A 20 -9.95 10.12 1.15
CA GLY A 20 -9.36 9.05 1.95
C GLY A 20 -9.30 7.72 1.21
N ALA A 21 -10.39 7.32 0.54
CA ALA A 21 -10.44 6.10 -0.26
C ALA A 21 -9.44 6.15 -1.42
N SER A 22 -9.33 7.29 -2.10
CA SER A 22 -8.36 7.48 -3.21
C SER A 22 -6.92 7.39 -2.72
N ALA A 23 -6.62 7.99 -1.56
CA ALA A 23 -5.31 7.93 -0.94
C ALA A 23 -4.94 6.49 -0.52
N ALA A 24 -5.87 5.76 0.08
CA ALA A 24 -5.67 4.36 0.45
C ALA A 24 -5.41 3.49 -0.79
N LEU A 25 -6.19 3.69 -1.86
CA LEU A 25 -6.02 2.96 -3.12
C LEU A 25 -4.67 3.27 -3.79
N ALA A 26 -4.27 4.55 -3.79
CA ALA A 26 -2.98 4.98 -4.33
C ALA A 26 -1.81 4.40 -3.51
N ALA A 27 -1.91 4.38 -2.18
CA ALA A 27 -0.92 3.79 -1.30
C ALA A 27 -0.81 2.27 -1.52
N ALA A 28 -1.92 1.56 -1.63
CA ALA A 28 -1.95 0.13 -1.94
C ALA A 28 -1.31 -0.16 -3.31
N ARG A 29 -1.64 0.64 -4.33
CA ARG A 29 -1.04 0.51 -5.68
C ARG A 29 0.46 0.81 -5.66
N ARG A 30 0.90 1.80 -4.88
CA ARG A 30 2.32 2.15 -4.72
C ARG A 30 3.09 1.05 -4.01
N ARG A 31 2.53 0.44 -2.95
CA ARG A 31 3.13 -0.70 -2.25
C ARG A 31 3.33 -1.88 -3.21
N ARG A 32 2.28 -2.29 -3.94
CA ARG A 32 2.38 -3.38 -4.93
C ARG A 32 3.40 -3.09 -6.02
N ARG A 33 3.48 -1.85 -6.54
CA ARG A 33 4.52 -1.48 -7.51
C ARG A 33 5.92 -1.54 -6.91
N ARG A 34 6.10 -1.16 -5.65
CA ARG A 34 7.41 -1.22 -5.00
C ARG A 34 7.86 -2.65 -4.73
N GLU A 35 6.93 -3.57 -4.44
CA GLU A 35 7.21 -5.01 -4.36
C GLU A 35 7.64 -5.58 -5.73
N VAL A 36 6.94 -5.21 -6.81
CA VAL A 36 7.30 -5.64 -8.19
C VAL A 36 8.60 -4.99 -8.68
N VAL A 37 8.93 -3.79 -8.20
CA VAL A 37 10.15 -3.02 -8.55
C VAL A 37 11.25 -3.18 -7.50
N ARG A 38 11.17 -4.15 -6.59
CA ARG A 38 12.39 -4.74 -6.00
C ARG A 38 13.12 -5.50 -7.11
N ARG A 39 13.58 -4.79 -8.14
CA ARG A 39 14.62 -5.26 -9.04
C ARG A 39 15.86 -5.27 -8.19
N THR A 40 16.31 -6.45 -7.83
CA THR A 40 17.60 -6.63 -7.22
C THR A 40 18.65 -5.92 -8.06
N PRO A 41 19.56 -5.16 -7.44
CA PRO A 41 20.66 -4.56 -8.18
C PRO A 41 21.36 -5.61 -9.03
N GLN A 42 21.69 -5.28 -10.28
CA GLN A 42 22.32 -6.22 -11.20
C GLN A 42 23.57 -6.84 -10.55
N GLY A 43 23.63 -8.17 -10.50
CA GLY A 43 24.71 -8.93 -9.86
C GLY A 43 24.41 -9.45 -8.45
N LEU A 44 23.35 -8.97 -7.78
CA LEU A 44 22.90 -9.55 -6.51
C LEU A 44 21.82 -10.63 -6.69
N GLU A 45 21.26 -10.76 -7.89
CA GLU A 45 20.28 -11.80 -8.25
C GLU A 45 20.81 -13.22 -7.98
N ALA A 46 22.11 -13.46 -8.17
CA ALA A 46 22.74 -14.76 -7.92
C ALA A 46 22.70 -15.18 -6.43
N PHE A 47 22.64 -14.23 -5.50
CA PHE A 47 22.55 -14.52 -4.07
C PHE A 47 21.11 -14.78 -3.62
N GLU A 48 20.12 -14.41 -4.43
CA GLU A 48 18.70 -14.65 -4.13
C GLU A 48 18.29 -16.11 -4.38
N GLU A 49 19.09 -16.87 -5.12
CA GLU A 49 18.89 -18.31 -5.36
C GLU A 49 19.39 -19.16 -4.18
N ALA A 50 20.08 -18.55 -3.20
CA ALA A 50 20.56 -19.26 -2.02
C ALA A 50 19.38 -19.69 -1.12
N PRO A 51 19.37 -20.94 -0.59
CA PRO A 51 18.30 -21.41 0.28
C PRO A 51 18.07 -20.53 1.51
N CYS A 52 19.18 -20.02 2.09
CA CYS A 52 19.13 -19.14 3.25
C CYS A 52 18.47 -17.78 2.96
N TYR A 53 18.48 -17.31 1.71
CA TYR A 53 17.79 -16.09 1.32
C TYR A 53 16.27 -16.29 1.33
N HIS A 54 15.79 -17.39 0.77
CA HIS A 54 14.36 -17.71 0.72
C HIS A 54 13.73 -17.85 2.11
N GLU A 55 14.45 -18.46 3.06
CA GLU A 55 13.98 -18.61 4.44
C GLU A 55 13.81 -17.25 5.14
N VAL A 56 14.76 -16.34 4.95
CA VAL A 56 14.69 -14.98 5.52
C VAL A 56 13.55 -14.20 4.88
N VAL A 57 13.42 -14.24 3.56
CA VAL A 57 12.34 -13.53 2.84
C VAL A 57 10.96 -14.08 3.20
N ALA A 58 10.82 -15.39 3.40
CA ALA A 58 9.58 -16.00 3.84
C ALA A 58 9.18 -15.50 5.24
N ARG A 59 10.11 -15.51 6.20
CA ARG A 59 9.86 -15.01 7.55
C ARG A 59 9.46 -13.53 7.57
N GLU A 60 10.17 -12.68 6.82
CA GLU A 60 9.82 -11.25 6.72
C GLU A 60 8.43 -11.02 6.11
N ARG A 61 8.00 -11.87 5.17
CA ARG A 61 6.65 -11.79 4.59
C ARG A 61 5.59 -12.17 5.61
N ASP A 62 5.81 -13.24 6.37
CA ASP A 62 4.89 -13.70 7.41
C ASP A 62 4.73 -12.63 8.51
N GLU A 63 5.81 -11.95 8.90
CA GLU A 63 5.78 -10.84 9.87
C GLU A 63 5.02 -9.60 9.35
N LEU A 64 4.99 -9.38 8.04
CA LEU A 64 4.27 -8.26 7.41
C LEU A 64 2.79 -8.56 7.14
N GLU A 65 2.41 -9.85 7.12
CA GLU A 65 1.05 -10.34 6.90
C GLU A 65 0.31 -10.63 8.22
N ALA A 66 1.02 -10.73 9.35
CA ALA A 66 0.49 -10.85 10.71
C ALA A 66 0.04 -9.50 11.32
#